data_AF-A0A961RFX8-F1
#
_entry.id   AF-A0A961RFX8-F1
#
_cell.length_a   1.000
_cell.length_b   1.000
_cell.length_c   1.000
_cell.angle_alpha   90.00
_cell.angle_beta   90.00
_cell.angle_gamma   90.00
#
_symmetry.space_group_name_H-M   'P 1'
#
loop_
_entity.id
_entity.type
_entity.pdbx_description
1 polymer ?
#
loop_
_entity_poly.entity_id
_entity_poly.type
_entity_poly.pdbx_seq_one_letter_code
_entity_poly.pdbx_strand_id
1 'polypeptide(L)'
;MSVNRFVRQLIGRKAKRRKRRYIAPGLGVAGFLAAMNNAGINYAVLRWFEELPELGPDEDIDMLVSDAHLDRIDRFLTGRRGRGIPCDVYSVSGLPGSDYRSVPYFPPRLSSALLESAVVGDNGARTPNAYFHLISMAYHAAFHKGHDSGLPPVIGEKPENQNPEHDYATVLAILAANANLPLKDITLSSLADLLQSEGWLPPDDTLEKLATRNQWIQKRYFADISAGEEWRGFSVFIVREAGLAHLDLVRETLVREGFNLLHEEPIGRNVVETVIQQMRGGNWNRGPWPKSGGGPAHALYLVDLFPQAPSDKELEKQFSLTNARIPEAKDRVRNLVNRRLASGEHCNVLHSSDNERQALHYLSLLAPNGTDKNTLLKSLAKLRQQVALPWREIAQLSGHGRRAVVREVEIDGERYVCKTYRPGAERFLEREILARKLSEGRGEVLPIIKREGLHLLSPMLEDTRAGGFLTATEISSVRRLILHYRRKGYELIDFKPGNLIRDRVRGLCVLDFEFMQKAVLEDAVQGCYCWYEVPRDSQLEVPFGKAIGKSNYDRFWLKATGVPRWMAECEISPFVIGTTQVVFGVNFAVRDGIKNARRSFRNWRRNRRSERKAARRRSKWPRSSPS
;
A
#
# COMPACT_ATOMS: atom_id res chain seq x y z
N MET A 1 -41.67 -17.59 -17.32
CA MET A 1 -40.68 -17.09 -16.32
C MET A 1 -39.29 -17.11 -16.96
N SER A 2 -38.59 -15.97 -17.01
CA SER A 2 -37.30 -15.87 -17.72
C SER A 2 -36.19 -16.68 -17.02
N VAL A 3 -35.44 -17.46 -17.81
CA VAL A 3 -34.24 -18.24 -17.42
C VAL A 3 -33.23 -17.42 -16.60
N ASN A 4 -33.16 -16.09 -16.82
CA ASN A 4 -32.31 -15.19 -16.04
C ASN A 4 -32.72 -15.02 -14.57
N ARG A 5 -34.00 -15.25 -14.23
CA ARG A 5 -34.48 -15.17 -12.84
C ARG A 5 -34.13 -16.44 -12.07
N PHE A 6 -34.23 -17.60 -12.71
CA PHE A 6 -33.88 -18.91 -12.15
C PHE A 6 -32.36 -19.05 -11.91
N VAL A 7 -31.53 -18.60 -12.86
CA VAL A 7 -30.06 -18.60 -12.74
C VAL A 7 -29.57 -17.64 -11.64
N ARG A 8 -30.25 -16.51 -11.40
CA ARG A 8 -29.91 -15.61 -10.28
C ARG A 8 -30.24 -16.19 -8.91
N GLN A 9 -31.27 -17.03 -8.83
CA GLN A 9 -31.69 -17.70 -7.61
C GLN A 9 -30.75 -18.86 -7.26
N LEU A 10 -30.24 -19.58 -8.27
CA LEU A 10 -29.28 -20.68 -8.11
C LEU A 10 -27.83 -20.22 -7.80
N ILE A 11 -27.44 -19.00 -8.18
CA ILE A 11 -26.06 -18.51 -8.00
C ILE A 11 -25.87 -17.72 -6.68
N GLY A 12 -26.91 -17.51 -5.86
CA GLY A 12 -26.75 -16.93 -4.51
C GLY A 12 -26.03 -15.57 -4.45
N ARG A 13 -25.88 -14.86 -5.58
CA ARG A 13 -25.27 -13.53 -5.61
C ARG A 13 -26.31 -12.54 -5.09
N LYS A 14 -26.36 -12.38 -3.75
CA LYS A 14 -27.04 -11.25 -3.10
C LYS A 14 -26.64 -9.98 -3.87
N ALA A 15 -27.63 -9.22 -4.34
CA ALA A 15 -27.38 -7.96 -5.01
C ALA A 15 -26.47 -7.10 -4.11
N LYS A 16 -25.42 -6.50 -4.68
CA LYS A 16 -24.44 -5.74 -3.91
C LYS A 16 -25.17 -4.62 -3.16
N ARG A 17 -25.19 -4.68 -1.84
CA ARG A 17 -25.80 -3.67 -0.96
C ARG A 17 -25.23 -2.29 -1.28
N ARG A 18 -26.10 -1.28 -1.18
CA ARG A 18 -25.74 0.13 -1.38
C ARG A 18 -26.18 0.91 -0.15
N LYS A 19 -25.41 1.97 0.15
CA LYS A 19 -25.65 2.94 1.22
C LYS A 19 -27.04 3.56 1.06
N ARG A 20 -27.33 4.11 -0.12
CA ARG A 20 -28.64 4.62 -0.52
C ARG A 20 -29.63 3.47 -0.75
N ARG A 21 -30.68 3.47 0.05
CA ARG A 21 -31.84 2.58 0.02
C ARG A 21 -33.12 3.43 -0.05
N TYR A 22 -34.28 2.79 -0.17
CA TYR A 22 -35.54 3.50 -0.40
C TYR A 22 -36.66 2.92 0.44
N ILE A 23 -37.43 3.79 1.09
CA ILE A 23 -38.66 3.43 1.78
C ILE A 23 -39.77 3.30 0.73
N ALA A 24 -40.65 2.31 0.89
CA ALA A 24 -41.79 2.13 -0.01
C ALA A 24 -42.78 3.29 0.18
N PRO A 25 -43.31 3.91 -0.90
CA PRO A 25 -44.22 5.05 -0.77
C PRO A 25 -45.45 4.78 0.09
N GLY A 26 -46.03 3.57 -0.04
CA GLY A 26 -47.20 3.16 0.75
C GLY A 26 -46.91 2.93 2.23
N LEU A 27 -45.63 2.80 2.64
CA LEU A 27 -45.26 2.75 4.05
C LEU A 27 -45.08 4.17 4.63
N GLY A 28 -44.62 5.11 3.82
CA GLY A 28 -44.31 6.48 4.24
C GLY A 28 -43.17 6.53 5.28
N VAL A 29 -42.75 7.75 5.64
CA VAL A 29 -41.73 7.96 6.69
C VAL A 29 -42.28 7.54 8.05
N ALA A 30 -43.46 8.03 8.43
CA ALA A 30 -44.07 7.74 9.73
C ALA A 30 -44.26 6.22 9.95
N GLY A 31 -44.83 5.52 8.97
CA GLY A 31 -45.01 4.07 9.05
C GLY A 31 -43.69 3.30 9.08
N PHE A 32 -42.66 3.81 8.41
CA PHE A 32 -41.32 3.23 8.45
C PHE A 32 -40.66 3.38 9.83
N LEU A 33 -40.71 4.56 10.45
CA LEU A 33 -40.19 4.80 11.80
C LEU A 33 -40.93 3.93 12.83
N ALA A 34 -42.26 3.90 12.77
CA ALA A 34 -43.08 3.06 13.65
C ALA A 34 -42.73 1.57 13.50
N ALA A 35 -42.57 1.08 12.25
CA ALA A 35 -42.18 -0.31 12.00
C ALA A 35 -40.80 -0.66 12.57
N MET A 36 -39.83 0.26 12.48
CA MET A 36 -38.51 0.05 13.06
C MET A 36 -38.54 0.04 14.59
N ASN A 37 -39.27 0.96 15.23
CA ASN A 37 -39.45 1.01 16.67
C ASN A 37 -40.12 -0.27 17.19
N ASN A 38 -41.23 -0.67 16.58
CA ASN A 38 -41.96 -1.90 16.94
C ASN A 38 -41.10 -3.16 16.76
N ALA A 39 -40.20 -3.16 15.78
CA ALA A 39 -39.29 -4.27 15.55
C ALA A 39 -38.03 -4.21 16.44
N GLY A 40 -37.91 -3.24 17.35
CA GLY A 40 -36.76 -3.08 18.24
C GLY A 40 -35.44 -2.86 17.49
N ILE A 41 -35.48 -2.15 16.36
CA ILE A 41 -34.27 -1.83 15.60
C ILE A 41 -33.46 -0.80 16.39
N ASN A 42 -32.16 -1.03 16.51
CA ASN A 42 -31.23 -0.10 17.13
C ASN A 42 -30.68 0.84 16.05
N TYR A 43 -31.28 2.02 15.93
CA TYR A 43 -30.95 3.04 14.94
C TYR A 43 -31.04 4.44 15.53
N ALA A 44 -30.49 5.42 14.82
CA ALA A 44 -30.69 6.84 15.07
C ALA A 44 -30.77 7.61 13.74
N VAL A 45 -31.75 8.50 13.58
CA VAL A 45 -31.77 9.49 12.49
C VAL A 45 -30.81 10.61 12.84
N LEU A 46 -29.88 10.92 11.94
CA LEU A 46 -28.67 11.65 12.29
C LEU A 46 -28.82 13.17 12.33
N ARG A 47 -29.71 13.73 11.53
CA ARG A 47 -29.90 15.17 11.35
C ARG A 47 -31.21 15.46 10.63
N TRP A 48 -31.64 16.72 10.69
CA TRP A 48 -32.84 17.22 10.02
C TRP A 48 -34.10 16.42 10.38
N PHE A 49 -34.13 15.91 11.62
CA PHE A 49 -35.21 15.06 12.07
C PHE A 49 -36.37 15.87 12.66
N GLU A 50 -36.17 17.15 12.94
CA GLU A 50 -37.13 18.05 13.57
C GLU A 50 -38.43 18.18 12.77
N GLU A 51 -38.34 18.08 11.44
CA GLU A 51 -39.49 18.18 10.53
C GLU A 51 -40.14 16.82 10.24
N LEU A 52 -39.59 15.71 10.77
CA LEU A 52 -40.18 14.40 10.54
C LEU A 52 -41.58 14.30 11.19
N PRO A 53 -42.53 13.59 10.54
CA PRO A 53 -42.34 12.72 9.37
C PRO A 53 -42.42 13.43 8.01
N GLU A 54 -42.62 14.75 7.97
CA GLU A 54 -42.54 15.52 6.74
C GLU A 54 -41.09 15.55 6.22
N LEU A 55 -40.93 15.47 4.91
CA LEU A 55 -39.62 15.61 4.25
C LEU A 55 -39.77 16.63 3.13
N GLY A 56 -38.82 17.56 3.05
CA GLY A 56 -38.74 18.51 1.96
C GLY A 56 -38.55 17.84 0.60
N PRO A 57 -38.82 18.56 -0.51
CA PRO A 57 -38.51 18.07 -1.84
C PRO A 57 -37.02 17.74 -1.97
N ASP A 58 -36.70 16.56 -2.50
CA ASP A 58 -35.33 16.06 -2.70
C ASP A 58 -34.49 15.78 -1.43
N GLU A 59 -35.05 15.97 -0.24
CA GLU A 59 -34.45 15.60 1.04
C GLU A 59 -34.37 14.07 1.23
N ASP A 60 -33.46 13.65 2.10
CA ASP A 60 -33.21 12.26 2.39
C ASP A 60 -32.98 11.95 3.87
N ILE A 61 -33.35 10.74 4.29
CA ILE A 61 -33.13 10.33 5.69
C ILE A 61 -31.76 9.69 5.83
N ASP A 62 -30.86 10.34 6.55
CA ASP A 62 -29.61 9.74 7.00
C ASP A 62 -29.78 9.06 8.35
N MET A 63 -29.43 7.78 8.43
CA MET A 63 -29.51 7.01 9.66
C MET A 63 -28.27 6.16 9.92
N LEU A 64 -27.95 6.05 11.19
CA LEU A 64 -26.99 5.08 11.71
C LEU A 64 -27.74 3.89 12.28
N VAL A 65 -27.24 2.68 12.04
CA VAL A 65 -27.83 1.42 12.49
C VAL A 65 -26.75 0.54 13.11
N SER A 66 -27.07 -0.18 14.17
CA SER A 66 -26.15 -1.19 14.72
C SER A 66 -25.82 -2.26 13.68
N ASP A 67 -24.58 -2.76 13.68
CA ASP A 67 -24.14 -3.81 12.75
C ASP A 67 -25.04 -5.05 12.80
N ALA A 68 -25.48 -5.45 14.00
CA ALA A 68 -26.37 -6.60 14.22
C ALA A 68 -27.76 -6.44 13.58
N HIS A 69 -28.22 -5.20 13.36
CA HIS A 69 -29.57 -4.92 12.84
C HIS A 69 -29.58 -4.49 11.37
N LEU A 70 -28.43 -4.36 10.72
CA LEU A 70 -28.34 -3.95 9.32
C LEU A 70 -29.06 -4.92 8.36
N ASP A 71 -29.08 -6.22 8.66
CA ASP A 71 -29.81 -7.21 7.85
C ASP A 71 -31.33 -7.15 8.10
N ARG A 72 -31.74 -6.74 9.29
CA ARG A 72 -33.16 -6.66 9.68
C ARG A 72 -33.82 -5.43 9.06
N ILE A 73 -33.12 -4.29 9.02
CA ILE A 73 -33.67 -3.04 8.47
C ILE A 73 -33.95 -3.13 6.95
N ASP A 74 -33.22 -3.99 6.22
CA ASP A 74 -33.44 -4.24 4.79
C ASP A 74 -34.89 -4.67 4.47
N ARG A 75 -35.60 -5.26 5.43
CA ARG A 75 -36.99 -5.69 5.26
C ARG A 75 -37.97 -4.52 5.13
N PHE A 76 -37.61 -3.35 5.65
CA PHE A 76 -38.44 -2.13 5.60
C PHE A 76 -38.06 -1.22 4.43
N LEU A 77 -36.89 -1.42 3.82
CA LEU A 77 -36.34 -0.60 2.74
C LEU A 77 -36.57 -1.25 1.36
N THR A 78 -37.84 -1.52 1.04
CA THR A 78 -38.27 -2.24 -0.18
C THR A 78 -38.61 -1.32 -1.35
N GLY A 79 -38.51 -0.01 -1.15
CA GLY A 79 -38.74 1.01 -2.18
C GLY A 79 -37.78 0.90 -3.36
N ARG A 80 -38.11 1.59 -4.44
CA ARG A 80 -37.29 1.64 -5.66
C ARG A 80 -36.87 3.07 -5.99
N ARG A 81 -35.67 3.22 -6.53
CA ARG A 81 -35.17 4.51 -7.01
C ARG A 81 -36.17 5.20 -7.95
N GLY A 82 -36.42 6.48 -7.72
CA GLY A 82 -37.34 7.32 -8.51
C GLY A 82 -38.82 7.15 -8.15
N ARG A 83 -39.15 6.29 -7.17
CA ARG A 83 -40.52 6.17 -6.63
C ARG A 83 -40.54 6.16 -5.11
N GLY A 84 -39.59 5.49 -4.48
CA GLY A 84 -39.46 5.44 -3.02
C GLY A 84 -38.71 6.62 -2.44
N ILE A 85 -38.94 6.85 -1.15
CA ILE A 85 -38.32 7.94 -0.38
C ILE A 85 -36.85 7.56 -0.09
N PRO A 86 -35.88 8.41 -0.45
CA PRO A 86 -34.46 8.08 -0.29
C PRO A 86 -34.05 8.03 1.18
N CYS A 87 -33.24 7.04 1.52
CA CYS A 87 -32.67 6.86 2.85
C CYS A 87 -31.22 6.37 2.74
N ASP A 88 -30.31 7.05 3.42
CA ASP A 88 -28.90 6.68 3.51
C ASP A 88 -28.64 5.95 4.83
N VAL A 89 -28.26 4.67 4.72
CA VAL A 89 -28.07 3.79 5.87
C VAL A 89 -26.59 3.56 6.10
N TYR A 90 -26.10 3.99 7.26
CA TYR A 90 -24.75 3.72 7.75
C TYR A 90 -24.76 2.71 8.89
N SER A 91 -23.64 2.01 9.08
CA SER A 91 -23.47 1.06 10.17
C SER A 91 -22.24 1.41 11.00
N VAL A 92 -22.22 0.98 12.28
CA VAL A 92 -21.14 1.25 13.24
C VAL A 92 -19.74 0.93 12.67
N SER A 93 -19.54 -0.23 12.06
CA SER A 93 -18.22 -0.61 11.50
C SER A 93 -18.05 -0.29 10.01
N GLY A 94 -19.00 0.41 9.37
CA GLY A 94 -18.99 0.62 7.92
C GLY A 94 -19.03 -0.70 7.14
N LEU A 95 -19.97 -1.59 7.46
CA LEU A 95 -20.21 -2.84 6.76
C LEU A 95 -20.45 -2.61 5.25
N PRO A 96 -20.24 -3.63 4.39
CA PRO A 96 -20.37 -3.46 2.94
C PRO A 96 -21.73 -2.90 2.51
N GLY A 97 -21.72 -1.71 1.91
CA GLY A 97 -22.93 -1.03 1.47
C GLY A 97 -23.64 -0.24 2.57
N SER A 98 -22.92 0.09 3.65
CA SER A 98 -23.30 1.03 4.70
C SER A 98 -22.09 1.83 5.21
N ASP A 99 -21.03 1.89 4.41
CA ASP A 99 -19.84 2.72 4.62
C ASP A 99 -19.99 4.11 4.00
N TYR A 100 -19.17 5.04 4.48
CA TYR A 100 -18.93 6.33 3.87
C TYR A 100 -17.57 6.32 3.19
N ARG A 101 -17.56 6.18 1.86
CA ARG A 101 -16.32 6.21 1.06
C ARG A 101 -15.29 5.18 1.53
N SER A 102 -15.72 3.98 1.92
CA SER A 102 -14.90 2.87 2.44
C SER A 102 -14.40 3.01 3.88
N VAL A 103 -14.85 4.02 4.62
CA VAL A 103 -14.66 4.14 6.07
C VAL A 103 -16.02 4.16 6.79
N PRO A 104 -16.09 3.83 8.09
CA PRO A 104 -17.27 4.12 8.91
C PRO A 104 -17.67 5.60 8.80
N TYR A 105 -18.97 5.90 8.89
CA TYR A 105 -19.45 7.29 8.80
C TYR A 105 -18.97 8.12 10.00
N PHE A 106 -19.03 7.56 11.20
CA PHE A 106 -18.36 8.09 12.39
C PHE A 106 -17.36 7.05 12.92
N PRO A 107 -16.37 7.44 13.73
CA PRO A 107 -15.57 6.49 14.49
C PRO A 107 -16.49 5.49 15.22
N PRO A 108 -16.19 4.18 15.25
CA PRO A 108 -17.11 3.18 15.82
C PRO A 108 -17.52 3.46 17.27
N ARG A 109 -16.63 4.04 18.08
CA ARG A 109 -16.93 4.46 19.45
C ARG A 109 -17.99 5.56 19.49
N LEU A 110 -17.87 6.59 18.64
CA LEU A 110 -18.87 7.65 18.51
C LEU A 110 -20.20 7.08 17.99
N SER A 111 -20.14 6.20 16.98
CA SER A 111 -21.34 5.53 16.45
C SER A 111 -22.09 4.75 17.53
N SER A 112 -21.37 4.00 18.37
CA SER A 112 -21.97 3.19 19.42
C SER A 112 -22.58 4.06 20.51
N ALA A 113 -21.85 5.08 20.99
CA ALA A 113 -22.34 6.02 21.98
C ALA A 113 -23.57 6.82 21.48
N LEU A 114 -23.60 7.18 20.20
CA LEU A 114 -24.75 7.83 19.57
C LEU A 114 -25.99 6.91 19.57
N LEU A 115 -25.83 5.62 19.25
CA LEU A 115 -26.94 4.66 19.27
C LEU A 115 -27.44 4.36 20.69
N GLU A 116 -26.51 4.21 21.64
CA GLU A 116 -26.82 3.93 23.05
C GLU A 116 -27.58 5.09 23.71
N SER A 117 -27.19 6.31 23.39
CA SER A 117 -27.82 7.53 23.91
C SER A 117 -29.08 7.98 23.15
N ALA A 118 -29.39 7.36 22.02
CA ALA A 118 -30.49 7.80 21.17
C ALA A 118 -31.86 7.55 21.83
N VAL A 119 -32.68 8.59 21.86
CA VAL A 119 -34.02 8.63 22.45
C VAL A 119 -35.08 8.65 21.36
N VAL A 120 -36.31 8.21 21.67
CA VAL A 120 -37.44 8.39 20.75
C VAL A 120 -37.99 9.80 20.96
N GLY A 121 -37.92 10.63 19.93
CA GLY A 121 -38.48 11.98 19.94
C GLY A 121 -39.98 12.00 19.63
N ASP A 122 -40.59 13.18 19.77
CA ASP A 122 -42.03 13.38 19.56
C ASP A 122 -42.48 13.11 18.11
N ASN A 123 -41.56 13.22 17.17
CA ASN A 123 -41.72 12.85 15.75
C ASN A 123 -41.76 11.32 15.53
N GLY A 124 -41.64 10.51 16.59
CA GLY A 124 -41.59 9.04 16.53
C GLY A 124 -40.28 8.48 15.97
N ALA A 125 -39.29 9.32 15.64
CA ALA A 125 -37.96 8.88 15.24
C ALA A 125 -37.09 8.64 16.48
N ARG A 126 -36.22 7.62 16.41
CA ARG A 126 -35.11 7.52 17.34
C ARG A 126 -33.99 8.46 16.89
N THR A 127 -33.60 9.41 17.73
CA THR A 127 -32.68 10.51 17.42
C THR A 127 -31.60 10.64 18.49
N PRO A 128 -30.42 11.21 18.17
CA PRO A 128 -29.40 11.49 19.17
C PRO A 128 -29.95 12.41 20.29
N ASN A 129 -29.46 12.23 21.51
CA ASN A 129 -29.70 13.23 22.56
C ASN A 129 -29.01 14.57 22.21
N ALA A 130 -29.30 15.64 22.96
CA ALA A 130 -28.79 16.98 22.64
C ALA A 130 -27.26 17.04 22.48
N TYR A 131 -26.52 16.39 23.38
CA TYR A 131 -25.06 16.30 23.32
C TYR A 131 -24.58 15.61 22.03
N PHE A 132 -25.06 14.40 21.74
CA PHE A 132 -24.60 13.67 20.55
C PHE A 132 -25.15 14.25 19.25
N HIS A 133 -26.25 15.01 19.29
CA HIS A 133 -26.70 15.75 18.12
C HIS A 133 -25.69 16.85 17.76
N LEU A 134 -25.22 17.64 18.73
CA LEU A 134 -24.14 18.60 18.52
C LEU A 134 -22.87 17.91 17.99
N ILE A 135 -22.39 16.86 18.67
CA ILE A 135 -21.14 16.17 18.31
C ILE A 135 -21.20 15.59 16.88
N SER A 136 -22.31 14.93 16.52
CA SER A 136 -22.45 14.32 15.19
C SER A 136 -22.62 15.38 14.08
N MET A 137 -23.30 16.49 14.36
CA MET A 137 -23.42 17.62 13.42
C MET A 137 -22.08 18.34 13.22
N ALA A 138 -21.34 18.61 14.31
CA ALA A 138 -20.00 19.19 14.26
C ALA A 138 -19.05 18.31 13.42
N TYR A 139 -19.10 17.00 13.63
CA TYR A 139 -18.32 16.04 12.85
C TYR A 139 -18.71 16.09 11.37
N HIS A 140 -20.01 16.08 11.04
CA HIS A 140 -20.48 16.16 9.67
C HIS A 140 -20.00 17.43 8.97
N ALA A 141 -20.18 18.59 9.61
CA ALA A 141 -19.78 19.88 9.07
C ALA A 141 -18.27 19.94 8.82
N ALA A 142 -17.44 19.61 9.82
CA ALA A 142 -15.98 19.71 9.72
C ALA A 142 -15.36 18.64 8.80
N PHE A 143 -15.75 17.38 8.98
CA PHE A 143 -15.02 16.25 8.40
C PHE A 143 -15.66 15.68 7.13
N HIS A 144 -16.98 15.78 6.97
CA HIS A 144 -17.67 15.28 5.77
C HIS A 144 -17.88 16.36 4.71
N LYS A 145 -18.27 17.57 5.12
CA LYS A 145 -18.50 18.72 4.23
C LYS A 145 -17.25 19.59 4.09
N GLY A 146 -16.54 19.88 5.20
CA GLY A 146 -15.36 20.76 5.17
C GLY A 146 -15.75 22.15 4.68
N HIS A 147 -15.04 22.70 3.68
CA HIS A 147 -15.39 23.99 3.07
C HIS A 147 -16.82 24.02 2.50
N ASP A 148 -17.39 22.89 2.08
CA ASP A 148 -18.76 22.83 1.56
C ASP A 148 -19.82 23.16 2.63
N SER A 149 -19.47 23.13 3.92
CA SER A 149 -20.36 23.55 5.01
C SER A 149 -20.59 25.06 5.08
N GLY A 150 -19.79 25.85 4.35
CA GLY A 150 -19.84 27.31 4.43
C GLY A 150 -19.30 27.90 5.74
N LEU A 151 -18.60 27.10 6.55
CA LEU A 151 -17.90 27.56 7.74
C LEU A 151 -16.49 28.07 7.39
N PRO A 152 -16.02 29.14 8.05
CA PRO A 152 -14.65 29.62 7.86
C PRO A 152 -13.63 28.61 8.45
N PRO A 153 -12.40 28.51 7.90
CA PRO A 153 -11.39 27.57 8.40
C PRO A 153 -10.94 27.87 9.83
N VAL A 154 -10.74 29.15 10.14
CA VAL A 154 -10.35 29.71 11.44
C VAL A 154 -11.05 31.05 11.66
N ILE A 155 -10.93 31.59 12.86
CA ILE A 155 -11.51 32.88 13.23
C ILE A 155 -10.89 34.00 12.38
N GLY A 156 -11.73 34.91 11.88
CA GLY A 156 -11.30 36.06 11.07
C GLY A 156 -11.11 35.76 9.58
N GLU A 157 -11.13 34.50 9.16
CA GLU A 157 -11.15 34.13 7.74
C GLU A 157 -12.58 34.08 7.19
N LYS A 158 -12.70 34.23 5.87
CA LYS A 158 -13.99 34.07 5.17
C LYS A 158 -14.20 32.61 4.76
N PRO A 159 -15.45 32.11 4.75
CA PRO A 159 -15.74 30.79 4.22
C PRO A 159 -15.43 30.73 2.71
N GLU A 160 -14.84 29.63 2.26
CA GLU A 160 -14.56 29.40 0.83
C GLU A 160 -15.86 29.19 0.04
N ASN A 161 -16.84 28.48 0.62
CA ASN A 161 -18.19 28.37 0.04
C ASN A 161 -19.12 29.41 0.69
N GLN A 162 -19.63 30.35 -0.10
CA GLN A 162 -20.56 31.38 0.40
C GLN A 162 -22.03 30.96 0.32
N ASN A 163 -22.34 29.89 -0.44
CA ASN A 163 -23.71 29.40 -0.64
C ASN A 163 -23.79 27.92 -0.23
N PRO A 164 -23.68 27.59 1.08
CA PRO A 164 -23.86 26.23 1.55
C PRO A 164 -25.31 25.76 1.39
N GLU A 165 -25.49 24.45 1.32
CA GLU A 165 -26.81 23.79 1.21
C GLU A 165 -27.71 24.08 2.42
N HIS A 166 -27.10 24.24 3.60
CA HIS A 166 -27.78 24.58 4.85
C HIS A 166 -26.96 25.61 5.63
N ASP A 167 -27.63 26.37 6.50
CA ASP A 167 -26.97 27.28 7.44
C ASP A 167 -26.42 26.50 8.66
N TYR A 168 -25.27 25.86 8.46
CA TYR A 168 -24.60 25.10 9.52
C TYR A 168 -24.23 25.96 10.72
N ALA A 169 -23.92 27.25 10.53
CA ALA A 169 -23.51 28.12 11.62
C ALA A 169 -24.65 28.33 12.62
N THR A 170 -25.84 28.69 12.13
CA THR A 170 -27.02 28.87 12.98
C THR A 170 -27.44 27.56 13.65
N VAL A 171 -27.47 26.45 12.90
CA VAL A 171 -27.83 25.13 13.44
C VAL A 171 -26.88 24.71 14.56
N LEU A 172 -25.57 24.83 14.35
CA LEU A 172 -24.58 24.47 15.37
C LEU A 172 -24.67 25.36 16.61
N ALA A 173 -24.98 26.65 16.46
CA ALA A 173 -25.19 27.54 17.61
C ALA A 173 -26.38 27.10 18.48
N ILE A 174 -27.50 26.73 17.85
CA ILE A 174 -28.69 26.23 18.54
C ILE A 174 -28.38 24.91 19.25
N LEU A 175 -27.73 23.97 18.56
CA LEU A 175 -27.35 22.68 19.15
C LEU A 175 -26.37 22.84 20.31
N ALA A 176 -25.42 23.77 20.19
CA ALA A 176 -24.47 24.11 21.24
C ALA A 176 -25.16 24.63 22.51
N ALA A 177 -26.14 25.52 22.34
CA ALA A 177 -26.95 26.00 23.46
C ALA A 177 -27.76 24.87 24.11
N ASN A 178 -28.43 24.04 23.31
CA ASN A 178 -29.25 22.92 23.80
C ASN A 178 -28.42 21.85 24.51
N ALA A 179 -27.17 21.65 24.10
CA ALA A 179 -26.25 20.71 24.73
C ALA A 179 -25.54 21.29 25.98
N ASN A 180 -25.81 22.55 26.35
CA ASN A 180 -25.07 23.30 27.38
C ASN A 180 -23.55 23.35 27.12
N LEU A 181 -23.16 23.42 25.83
CA LEU A 181 -21.77 23.52 25.37
C LEU A 181 -21.64 24.69 24.38
N PRO A 182 -21.82 25.95 24.84
CA PRO A 182 -21.80 27.10 23.94
C PRO A 182 -20.45 27.23 23.24
N LEU A 183 -20.49 27.27 21.91
CA LEU A 183 -19.33 27.51 21.07
C LEU A 183 -19.05 29.00 21.01
N LYS A 184 -17.84 29.43 21.40
CA LYS A 184 -17.40 30.82 21.28
C LYS A 184 -17.31 31.25 19.81
N ASP A 185 -16.81 30.34 18.97
CA ASP A 185 -16.63 30.53 17.55
C ASP A 185 -17.07 29.28 16.80
N ILE A 186 -17.69 29.46 15.62
CA ILE A 186 -18.15 28.34 14.77
C ILE A 186 -17.32 28.36 13.48
N THR A 187 -16.18 27.69 13.55
CA THR A 187 -15.20 27.55 12.47
C THR A 187 -14.87 26.06 12.30
N LEU A 188 -14.31 25.66 11.17
CA LEU A 188 -13.89 24.26 11.00
C LEU A 188 -12.87 23.84 12.07
N SER A 189 -11.95 24.75 12.43
CA SER A 189 -10.95 24.50 13.48
C SER A 189 -11.56 24.38 14.87
N SER A 190 -12.46 25.29 15.27
CA SER A 190 -13.10 25.23 16.58
C SER A 190 -13.98 23.98 16.76
N LEU A 191 -14.61 23.50 15.69
CA LEU A 191 -15.34 22.23 15.73
C LEU A 191 -14.41 21.02 15.87
N ALA A 192 -13.25 21.02 15.21
CA ALA A 192 -12.24 20.00 15.43
C ALA A 192 -11.68 20.05 16.87
N ASP A 193 -11.44 21.24 17.41
CA ASP A 193 -10.94 21.41 18.77
C ASP A 193 -11.96 20.92 19.80
N LEU A 194 -13.26 21.20 19.60
CA LEU A 194 -14.35 20.60 20.39
C LEU A 194 -14.32 19.07 20.31
N LEU A 195 -14.29 18.52 19.10
CA LEU A 195 -14.27 17.06 18.94
C LEU A 195 -13.02 16.44 19.56
N GLN A 196 -11.89 17.13 19.55
CA GLN A 196 -10.68 16.68 20.22
C GLN A 196 -10.82 16.73 21.75
N SER A 197 -11.33 17.83 22.33
CA SER A 197 -11.51 17.96 23.77
C SER A 197 -12.50 16.94 24.33
N GLU A 198 -13.52 16.61 23.55
CA GLU A 198 -14.54 15.61 23.88
C GLU A 198 -14.12 14.16 23.52
N GLY A 199 -12.93 13.97 22.94
CA GLY A 199 -12.40 12.63 22.61
C GLY A 199 -13.04 11.95 21.38
N TRP A 200 -13.66 12.73 20.49
CA TRP A 200 -14.37 12.29 19.29
C TRP A 200 -13.67 12.64 17.96
N LEU A 201 -12.47 13.22 18.01
CA LEU A 201 -11.67 13.50 16.81
C LEU A 201 -11.44 12.19 16.01
N PRO A 202 -11.60 12.21 14.67
CA PRO A 202 -11.29 11.03 13.88
C PRO A 202 -9.82 10.62 14.05
N PRO A 203 -9.51 9.31 14.11
CA PRO A 203 -8.13 8.84 14.10
C PRO A 203 -7.39 9.23 12.82
N ASP A 204 -6.05 9.29 12.86
CA ASP A 204 -5.18 9.70 11.75
C ASP A 204 -5.50 8.95 10.44
N ASP A 205 -5.76 7.64 10.50
CA ASP A 205 -6.12 6.82 9.33
C ASP A 205 -7.45 7.25 8.68
N THR A 206 -8.41 7.67 9.50
CA THR A 206 -9.70 8.19 9.04
C THR A 206 -9.52 9.59 8.47
N LEU A 207 -8.75 10.45 9.14
CA LEU A 207 -8.40 11.79 8.64
C LEU A 207 -7.73 11.71 7.27
N GLU A 208 -6.79 10.77 7.06
CA GLU A 208 -6.13 10.58 5.78
C GLU A 208 -7.15 10.22 4.67
N LYS A 209 -8.07 9.31 4.94
CA LYS A 209 -9.13 8.97 3.96
C LYS A 209 -10.03 10.15 3.64
N LEU A 210 -10.39 10.95 4.63
CA LEU A 210 -11.23 12.13 4.45
C LEU A 210 -10.49 13.27 3.72
N ALA A 211 -9.19 13.45 4.00
CA ALA A 211 -8.33 14.46 3.38
C ALA A 211 -8.27 14.35 1.85
N THR A 212 -8.46 13.14 1.29
CA THR A 212 -8.52 12.93 -0.17
C THR A 212 -9.57 13.79 -0.90
N ARG A 213 -10.57 14.32 -0.17
CA ARG A 213 -11.64 15.16 -0.72
C ARG A 213 -11.97 16.37 0.15
N ASN A 214 -11.25 16.57 1.25
CA ASN A 214 -11.46 17.68 2.15
C ASN A 214 -10.12 18.41 2.32
N GLN A 215 -9.95 19.47 1.54
CA GLN A 215 -8.69 20.24 1.49
C GLN A 215 -8.35 20.88 2.84
N TRP A 216 -9.35 21.23 3.64
CA TRP A 216 -9.13 21.75 4.98
C TRP A 216 -8.43 20.71 5.87
N ILE A 217 -8.86 19.45 5.86
CA ILE A 217 -8.17 18.37 6.60
C ILE A 217 -6.74 18.21 6.09
N GLN A 218 -6.54 18.23 4.77
CA GLN A 218 -5.22 18.10 4.16
C GLN A 218 -4.27 19.21 4.65
N LYS A 219 -4.71 20.47 4.62
CA LYS A 219 -3.94 21.62 5.10
C LYS A 219 -3.70 21.57 6.61
N ARG A 220 -4.74 21.28 7.40
CA ARG A 220 -4.66 21.32 8.88
C ARG A 220 -3.82 20.19 9.45
N TYR A 221 -4.03 18.96 8.96
CA TYR A 221 -3.43 17.78 9.55
C TYR A 221 -2.28 17.20 8.74
N PHE A 222 -2.10 17.53 7.46
CA PHE A 222 -1.09 16.89 6.61
C PHE A 222 -0.22 17.88 5.84
N ALA A 223 -0.12 19.14 6.31
CA ALA A 223 0.84 20.10 5.77
C ALA A 223 2.30 19.66 6.01
N ASP A 224 2.57 19.00 7.14
CA ASP A 224 3.83 18.31 7.40
C ASP A 224 3.56 16.83 7.68
N ILE A 225 3.92 15.98 6.70
CA ILE A 225 3.80 14.52 6.82
C ILE A 225 5.05 13.96 7.54
N SER A 226 6.12 14.74 7.65
CA SER A 226 7.36 14.29 8.25
C SER A 226 7.22 14.15 9.77
N ALA A 227 7.63 13.00 10.29
CA ALA A 227 7.77 12.79 11.73
C ALA A 227 9.12 13.30 12.28
N GLY A 228 9.91 13.99 11.45
CA GLY A 228 11.32 14.30 11.71
C GLY A 228 12.27 13.35 10.98
N GLU A 229 13.44 13.86 10.57
CA GLU A 229 14.44 13.08 9.83
C GLU A 229 14.95 11.89 10.67
N GLU A 230 14.96 12.01 11.99
CA GLU A 230 15.34 10.94 12.91
C GLU A 230 14.43 9.71 12.80
N TRP A 231 13.18 9.85 12.36
CA TRP A 231 12.22 8.76 12.16
C TRP A 231 12.14 8.24 10.74
N ARG A 232 12.77 8.92 9.77
CA ARG A 232 12.74 8.51 8.36
C ARG A 232 12.95 7.01 8.14
N GLY A 233 12.03 6.39 7.42
CA GLY A 233 11.99 4.95 7.13
C GLY A 233 11.40 4.08 8.24
N PHE A 234 11.02 4.64 9.39
CA PHE A 234 10.38 3.91 10.49
C PHE A 234 8.95 3.52 10.14
N SER A 235 8.58 2.30 10.52
CA SER A 235 7.27 1.72 10.25
C SER A 235 6.88 0.73 11.34
N VAL A 236 5.59 0.68 11.63
CA VAL A 236 5.01 -0.32 12.54
C VAL A 236 4.17 -1.28 11.72
N PHE A 237 4.47 -2.56 11.82
CA PHE A 237 3.70 -3.64 11.21
C PHE A 237 2.92 -4.39 12.29
N ILE A 238 1.62 -4.57 12.09
CA ILE A 238 0.74 -5.26 13.02
C ILE A 238 0.34 -6.60 12.43
N VAL A 239 0.84 -7.67 13.04
CA VAL A 239 0.41 -9.04 12.75
C VAL A 239 -0.92 -9.28 13.44
N ARG A 240 -1.87 -9.76 12.67
CA ARG A 240 -3.22 -10.09 13.17
C ARG A 240 -3.25 -11.50 13.73
N GLU A 241 -4.29 -11.85 14.49
CA GLU A 241 -4.44 -13.17 15.13
C GLU A 241 -4.17 -14.34 14.17
N ALA A 242 -4.75 -14.32 12.97
CA ALA A 242 -4.54 -15.37 11.96
C ALA A 242 -3.10 -15.43 11.41
N GLY A 243 -2.32 -14.36 11.58
CA GLY A 243 -0.92 -14.28 11.19
C GLY A 243 0.06 -14.77 12.26
N LEU A 244 -0.37 -14.96 13.52
CA LEU A 244 0.50 -15.34 14.63
C LEU A 244 1.22 -16.68 14.38
N ALA A 245 0.51 -17.67 13.84
CA ALA A 245 1.08 -18.97 13.48
C ALA A 245 2.15 -18.90 12.35
N HIS A 246 2.34 -17.71 11.77
CA HIS A 246 3.29 -17.44 10.70
C HIS A 246 4.26 -16.31 11.05
N LEU A 247 4.38 -15.93 12.33
CA LEU A 247 5.17 -14.77 12.76
C LEU A 247 6.61 -14.80 12.25
N ASP A 248 7.29 -15.96 12.30
CA ASP A 248 8.66 -16.09 11.79
C ASP A 248 8.75 -15.83 10.28
N LEU A 249 7.79 -16.36 9.51
CA LEU A 249 7.71 -16.09 8.07
C LEU A 249 7.48 -14.60 7.81
N VAL A 250 6.63 -13.93 8.59
CA VAL A 250 6.41 -12.49 8.49
C VAL A 250 7.73 -11.75 8.74
N ARG A 251 8.39 -12.01 9.88
CA ARG A 251 9.64 -11.38 10.28
C ARG A 251 10.72 -11.56 9.22
N GLU A 252 10.98 -12.79 8.79
CA GLU A 252 11.97 -13.10 7.76
C GLU A 252 11.66 -12.42 6.43
N THR A 253 10.39 -12.37 6.04
CA THR A 253 9.98 -11.73 4.79
C THR A 253 10.24 -10.23 4.87
N LEU A 254 9.84 -9.55 5.94
CA LEU A 254 10.07 -8.11 6.12
C LEU A 254 11.58 -7.79 6.09
N VAL A 255 12.40 -8.58 6.79
CA VAL A 255 13.86 -8.41 6.74
C VAL A 255 14.41 -8.56 5.32
N ARG A 256 13.94 -9.57 4.58
CA ARG A 256 14.33 -9.78 3.17
C ARG A 256 13.83 -8.69 2.22
N GLU A 257 12.74 -8.01 2.55
CA GLU A 257 12.25 -6.86 1.78
C GLU A 257 13.07 -5.57 2.04
N GLY A 258 14.00 -5.61 2.98
CA GLY A 258 14.95 -4.52 3.25
C GLY A 258 14.74 -3.80 4.58
N PHE A 259 13.90 -4.34 5.46
CA PHE A 259 13.66 -3.75 6.79
C PHE A 259 14.63 -4.31 7.84
N ASN A 260 15.03 -3.49 8.80
CA ASN A 260 15.73 -3.90 10.00
C ASN A 260 14.74 -3.90 11.17
N LEU A 261 14.63 -5.03 11.87
CA LEU A 261 13.79 -5.14 13.07
C LEU A 261 14.46 -4.39 14.23
N LEU A 262 13.75 -3.45 14.83
CA LEU A 262 14.19 -2.69 16.00
C LEU A 262 13.69 -3.34 17.30
N HIS A 263 12.42 -3.73 17.30
CA HIS A 263 11.74 -4.34 18.44
C HIS A 263 10.50 -5.10 17.97
N GLU A 264 10.02 -6.05 18.76
CA GLU A 264 8.74 -6.70 18.57
C GLU A 264 8.12 -7.07 19.93
N GLU A 265 6.79 -7.01 20.00
CA GLU A 265 6.06 -7.37 21.22
C GLU A 265 4.64 -7.90 20.92
N PRO A 266 4.12 -8.82 21.75
CA PRO A 266 2.70 -9.19 21.70
C PRO A 266 1.83 -8.03 22.15
N ILE A 267 0.66 -7.86 21.51
CA ILE A 267 -0.28 -6.80 21.87
C ILE A 267 -1.12 -7.28 23.04
N GLY A 268 -0.95 -6.63 24.20
CA GLY A 268 -1.62 -6.99 25.44
C GLY A 268 -3.14 -6.82 25.37
N ARG A 269 -3.91 -7.71 26.02
CA ARG A 269 -5.38 -7.67 26.02
C ARG A 269 -5.95 -6.33 26.52
N ASN A 270 -5.23 -5.63 27.39
CA ASN A 270 -5.60 -4.33 27.94
C ASN A 270 -5.53 -3.17 26.93
N VAL A 271 -4.78 -3.32 25.82
CA VAL A 271 -4.67 -2.29 24.78
C VAL A 271 -5.35 -2.68 23.47
N VAL A 272 -5.68 -3.96 23.26
CA VAL A 272 -6.31 -4.47 22.03
C VAL A 272 -7.56 -3.69 21.64
N GLU A 273 -8.44 -3.38 22.60
CA GLU A 273 -9.68 -2.67 22.30
C GLU A 273 -9.41 -1.23 21.81
N THR A 274 -8.54 -0.50 22.50
CA THR A 274 -8.08 0.83 22.09
C THR A 274 -7.44 0.79 20.70
N VAL A 275 -6.56 -0.19 20.45
CA VAL A 275 -5.90 -0.38 19.16
C VAL A 275 -6.92 -0.67 18.07
N ILE A 276 -7.90 -1.55 18.32
CA ILE A 276 -8.95 -1.86 17.35
C ILE A 276 -9.72 -0.59 16.98
N GLN A 277 -10.07 0.24 17.97
CA GLN A 277 -10.87 1.44 17.77
C GLN A 277 -10.11 2.58 17.08
N GLN A 278 -8.83 2.75 17.39
CA GLN A 278 -8.04 3.90 16.92
C GLN A 278 -7.21 3.60 15.67
N MET A 279 -6.70 2.37 15.49
CA MET A 279 -6.01 2.00 14.26
C MET A 279 -6.98 1.58 13.16
N ARG A 280 -6.61 1.85 11.91
CA ARG A 280 -7.37 1.54 10.70
C ARG A 280 -8.78 2.13 10.69
N GLY A 281 -8.96 3.25 11.40
CA GLY A 281 -10.26 3.91 11.59
C GLY A 281 -11.33 2.99 12.20
N GLY A 282 -10.92 2.00 13.01
CA GLY A 282 -11.85 1.05 13.60
C GLY A 282 -12.19 -0.17 12.71
N ASN A 283 -11.76 -0.19 11.45
CA ASN A 283 -12.21 -1.19 10.49
C ASN A 283 -11.23 -2.37 10.41
N TRP A 284 -11.44 -3.40 11.24
CA TRP A 284 -10.66 -4.65 11.22
C TRP A 284 -11.33 -5.80 10.46
N ASN A 285 -12.26 -5.50 9.54
CA ASN A 285 -13.01 -6.51 8.82
C ASN A 285 -12.14 -7.34 7.84
N ARG A 286 -12.75 -8.39 7.25
CA ARG A 286 -12.12 -9.31 6.26
C ARG A 286 -11.60 -8.64 4.99
N GLY A 287 -12.08 -7.44 4.66
CA GLY A 287 -11.70 -6.75 3.44
C GLY A 287 -12.08 -7.57 2.19
N PRO A 288 -11.20 -7.71 1.18
CA PRO A 288 -11.49 -8.44 -0.04
C PRO A 288 -11.42 -9.97 0.11
N TRP A 289 -11.06 -10.47 1.30
CA TRP A 289 -10.80 -11.89 1.54
C TRP A 289 -12.03 -12.63 2.07
N PRO A 290 -12.09 -13.97 1.91
CA PRO A 290 -13.16 -14.81 2.47
C PRO A 290 -13.31 -14.67 3.99
N LYS A 291 -12.20 -14.68 4.74
CA LYS A 291 -12.18 -14.62 6.20
C LYS A 291 -11.48 -13.36 6.74
N SER A 292 -11.87 -12.99 7.96
CA SER A 292 -11.16 -11.98 8.74
C SER A 292 -9.81 -12.53 9.20
N GLY A 293 -8.81 -11.66 9.31
CA GLY A 293 -7.53 -12.01 9.93
C GLY A 293 -7.55 -11.90 11.45
N GLY A 294 -8.68 -11.49 12.04
CA GLY A 294 -8.82 -11.29 13.49
C GLY A 294 -8.35 -9.91 13.99
N GLY A 295 -8.27 -9.73 15.30
CA GLY A 295 -7.74 -8.52 15.91
C GLY A 295 -6.24 -8.29 15.67
N PRO A 296 -5.71 -7.13 16.08
CA PRO A 296 -4.27 -6.91 16.21
C PRO A 296 -3.72 -7.83 17.31
N ALA A 297 -2.59 -8.50 17.08
CA ALA A 297 -2.07 -9.50 18.00
C ALA A 297 -0.57 -9.39 18.31
N HIS A 298 0.24 -8.89 17.37
CA HIS A 298 1.67 -8.67 17.55
C HIS A 298 2.12 -7.42 16.80
N ALA A 299 3.00 -6.64 17.41
CA ALA A 299 3.58 -5.45 16.81
C ALA A 299 5.05 -5.68 16.46
N LEU A 300 5.45 -5.27 15.26
CA LEU A 300 6.81 -5.28 14.77
C LEU A 300 7.22 -3.84 14.47
N TYR A 301 8.26 -3.36 15.12
CA TYR A 301 8.83 -2.02 14.93
C TYR A 301 10.05 -2.16 14.03
N LEU A 302 9.96 -1.63 12.80
CA LEU A 302 11.02 -1.80 11.81
C LEU A 302 11.44 -0.47 11.21
N VAL A 303 12.68 -0.43 10.70
CA VAL A 303 13.20 0.68 9.91
C VAL A 303 13.69 0.20 8.56
N ASP A 304 13.34 0.92 7.50
CA ASP A 304 14.09 0.86 6.25
C ASP A 304 15.18 1.94 6.25
N LEU A 305 16.45 1.54 6.39
CA LEU A 305 17.59 2.47 6.38
C LEU A 305 17.81 3.19 5.03
N PHE A 306 17.26 2.67 3.94
CA PHE A 306 17.30 3.30 2.62
C PHE A 306 15.88 3.28 2.01
N PRO A 307 14.95 4.08 2.56
CA PRO A 307 13.55 4.06 2.14
C PRO A 307 13.41 4.55 0.69
N GLN A 308 12.41 4.02 -0.02
CA GLN A 308 12.17 4.36 -1.41
C GLN A 308 11.04 5.37 -1.52
N ALA A 309 11.32 6.50 -2.19
CA ALA A 309 10.29 7.48 -2.51
C ALA A 309 9.17 6.82 -3.36
N PRO A 310 7.90 6.99 -2.99
CA PRO A 310 6.79 6.51 -3.80
C PRO A 310 6.71 7.21 -5.15
N SER A 311 6.19 6.50 -6.14
CA SER A 311 5.83 7.06 -7.44
C SER A 311 4.52 7.84 -7.39
N ASP A 312 4.30 8.75 -8.34
CA ASP A 312 3.03 9.52 -8.46
C ASP A 312 1.80 8.62 -8.44
N LYS A 313 1.88 7.46 -9.10
CA LYS A 313 0.79 6.47 -9.15
C LYS A 313 0.50 5.82 -7.80
N GLU A 314 1.50 5.71 -6.94
CA GLU A 314 1.33 5.22 -5.57
C GLU A 314 0.73 6.32 -4.69
N LEU A 315 1.20 7.57 -4.85
CA LEU A 315 0.65 8.73 -4.16
C LEU A 315 -0.81 9.01 -4.55
N GLU A 316 -1.20 8.78 -5.81
CA GLU A 316 -2.61 8.84 -6.25
C GLU A 316 -3.52 7.87 -5.48
N LYS A 317 -2.98 6.72 -5.04
CA LYS A 317 -3.73 5.74 -4.26
C LYS A 317 -3.66 6.04 -2.76
N GLN A 318 -2.53 6.59 -2.31
CA GLN A 318 -2.19 6.78 -0.92
C GLN A 318 -1.22 7.96 -0.80
N PHE A 319 -1.78 9.17 -0.71
CA PHE A 319 -1.01 10.42 -0.84
C PHE A 319 0.00 10.64 0.30
N SER A 320 -0.23 10.01 1.45
CA SER A 320 0.64 10.16 2.62
C SER A 320 1.76 9.12 2.70
N LEU A 321 1.86 8.20 1.72
CA LEU A 321 2.88 7.15 1.72
C LEU A 321 4.28 7.80 1.63
N THR A 322 5.21 7.37 2.49
CA THR A 322 6.60 7.88 2.48
C THR A 322 7.63 6.83 2.05
N ASN A 323 7.28 5.54 2.08
CA ASN A 323 8.15 4.45 1.65
C ASN A 323 7.41 3.43 0.77
N ALA A 324 7.76 3.38 -0.52
CA ALA A 324 7.18 2.48 -1.52
C ALA A 324 7.30 0.99 -1.16
N ARG A 325 8.27 0.60 -0.31
CA ARG A 325 8.45 -0.81 0.09
C ARG A 325 7.42 -1.32 1.07
N ILE A 326 6.77 -0.43 1.82
CA ILE A 326 5.75 -0.81 2.80
C ILE A 326 4.61 -1.61 2.11
N PRO A 327 3.93 -1.08 1.08
CA PRO A 327 2.87 -1.84 0.40
C PRO A 327 3.40 -3.10 -0.30
N GLU A 328 4.60 -3.06 -0.91
CA GLU A 328 5.20 -4.25 -1.53
C GLU A 328 5.43 -5.38 -0.53
N ALA A 329 5.97 -5.04 0.65
CA ALA A 329 6.26 -6.00 1.70
C ALA A 329 4.97 -6.59 2.29
N LYS A 330 3.95 -5.76 2.53
CA LYS A 330 2.61 -6.23 2.96
C LYS A 330 2.05 -7.26 2.00
N ASP A 331 2.03 -6.94 0.71
CA ASP A 331 1.46 -7.82 -0.30
C ASP A 331 2.26 -9.11 -0.45
N ARG A 332 3.59 -9.04 -0.32
CA ARG A 332 4.44 -10.23 -0.33
C ARG A 332 4.16 -11.15 0.85
N VAL A 333 4.11 -10.62 2.07
CA VAL A 333 3.78 -11.41 3.27
C VAL A 333 2.41 -12.08 3.11
N ARG A 334 1.38 -11.30 2.74
CA ARG A 334 0.02 -11.83 2.55
C ARG A 334 -0.02 -12.94 1.51
N ASN A 335 0.69 -12.77 0.39
CA ASN A 335 0.75 -13.79 -0.66
C ASN A 335 1.44 -15.07 -0.20
N LEU A 336 2.53 -14.96 0.58
CA LEU A 336 3.26 -16.13 1.07
C LEU A 336 2.46 -16.90 2.11
N VAL A 337 1.81 -16.20 3.04
CA VAL A 337 0.95 -16.80 4.06
C VAL A 337 -0.26 -17.46 3.40
N ASN A 338 -1.00 -16.74 2.56
CA ASN A 338 -2.20 -17.29 1.93
C ASN A 338 -1.90 -18.46 0.98
N ARG A 339 -0.71 -18.55 0.37
CA ARG A 339 -0.31 -19.73 -0.42
C ARG A 339 -0.22 -21.02 0.40
N ARG A 340 -0.09 -20.93 1.73
CA ARG A 340 -0.10 -22.08 2.64
C ARG A 340 -1.50 -22.43 3.14
N LEU A 341 -2.50 -21.63 2.81
CA LEU A 341 -3.88 -21.79 3.27
C LEU A 341 -4.76 -22.26 2.12
N ALA A 342 -5.87 -22.93 2.46
CA ALA A 342 -6.92 -23.21 1.48
C ALA A 342 -7.57 -21.90 1.01
N SER A 343 -8.11 -21.88 -0.21
CA SER A 343 -8.67 -20.66 -0.81
C SER A 343 -9.81 -20.03 0.00
N GLY A 344 -10.62 -20.84 0.69
CA GLY A 344 -11.69 -20.38 1.59
C GLY A 344 -11.20 -19.83 2.93
N GLU A 345 -9.94 -20.05 3.27
CA GLU A 345 -9.29 -19.62 4.51
C GLU A 345 -8.42 -18.36 4.32
N HIS A 346 -8.29 -17.88 3.08
CA HIS A 346 -7.51 -16.68 2.82
C HIS A 346 -8.03 -15.50 3.63
N CYS A 347 -7.08 -14.74 4.20
CA CYS A 347 -7.38 -13.59 5.03
C CYS A 347 -6.29 -12.52 4.89
N ASN A 348 -6.55 -11.35 5.46
CA ASN A 348 -5.52 -10.32 5.62
C ASN A 348 -4.82 -10.49 6.96
N VAL A 349 -3.60 -11.00 6.98
CA VAL A 349 -2.83 -11.32 8.19
C VAL A 349 -1.93 -10.18 8.71
N LEU A 350 -1.77 -9.10 7.92
CA LEU A 350 -0.80 -8.05 8.19
C LEU A 350 -1.36 -6.67 7.89
N HIS A 351 -1.26 -5.77 8.86
CA HIS A 351 -1.44 -4.33 8.70
C HIS A 351 -0.10 -3.61 8.90
N SER A 352 0.01 -2.37 8.44
CA SER A 352 1.19 -1.55 8.69
C SER A 352 0.80 -0.08 8.70
N SER A 353 1.64 0.73 9.35
CA SER A 353 1.69 2.15 9.07
C SER A 353 2.13 2.40 7.62
N ASP A 354 1.79 3.57 7.12
CA ASP A 354 1.93 4.05 5.77
C ASP A 354 2.97 5.18 5.69
N ASN A 355 3.21 5.86 6.80
CA ASN A 355 4.29 6.82 7.01
C ASN A 355 4.77 6.81 8.46
N GLU A 356 5.83 7.58 8.72
CA GLU A 356 6.50 7.70 10.01
C GLU A 356 5.58 8.32 11.06
N ARG A 357 4.75 9.31 10.70
CA ARG A 357 3.81 9.92 11.65
C ARG A 357 2.80 8.92 12.15
N GLN A 358 2.18 8.16 11.25
CA GLN A 358 1.24 7.10 11.60
C GLN A 358 1.96 6.00 12.40
N ALA A 359 3.21 5.69 12.08
CA ALA A 359 4.03 4.75 12.85
C ALA A 359 4.22 5.23 14.30
N LEU A 360 4.48 6.52 14.52
CA LEU A 360 4.58 7.11 15.86
C LEU A 360 3.25 7.16 16.61
N HIS A 361 2.14 7.42 15.92
CA HIS A 361 0.82 7.29 16.51
C HIS A 361 0.55 5.84 16.93
N TYR A 362 0.93 4.86 16.10
CA TYR A 362 0.76 3.46 16.47
C TYR A 362 1.63 3.07 17.66
N LEU A 363 2.87 3.57 17.71
CA LEU A 363 3.74 3.40 18.88
C LEU A 363 3.09 3.96 20.15
N SER A 364 2.51 5.16 20.12
CA SER A 364 1.89 5.74 21.33
C SER A 364 0.67 4.96 21.82
N LEU A 365 -0.10 4.34 20.92
CA LEU A 365 -1.23 3.48 21.29
C LEU A 365 -0.79 2.14 21.92
N LEU A 366 0.37 1.63 21.50
CA LEU A 366 0.92 0.35 21.96
C LEU A 366 1.79 0.50 23.22
N ALA A 367 2.33 1.69 23.47
CA ALA A 367 3.29 1.96 24.53
C ALA A 367 2.79 2.20 25.98
N PRO A 368 1.53 1.97 26.41
CA PRO A 368 1.19 2.11 27.84
C PRO A 368 2.01 1.21 28.78
N ASN A 369 2.52 0.07 28.28
CA ASN A 369 3.41 -0.86 28.99
C ASN A 369 4.58 -1.37 28.11
N GLY A 370 4.79 -0.78 26.92
CA GLY A 370 5.65 -1.31 25.85
C GLY A 370 7.00 -0.60 25.74
N THR A 371 7.66 -0.77 24.59
CA THR A 371 8.96 -0.13 24.33
C THR A 371 8.85 1.39 24.23
N ASP A 372 9.63 2.11 25.06
CA ASP A 372 9.72 3.57 25.01
C ASP A 372 10.38 4.08 23.71
N LYS A 373 9.88 5.22 23.23
CA LYS A 373 10.37 5.99 22.08
C LYS A 373 11.88 6.22 22.14
N ASN A 374 12.43 6.51 23.32
CA ASN A 374 13.88 6.76 23.46
C ASN A 374 14.73 5.51 23.18
N THR A 375 14.24 4.33 23.55
CA THR A 375 14.92 3.06 23.27
C THR A 375 14.98 2.80 21.77
N LEU A 376 13.87 3.01 21.06
CA LEU A 376 13.82 2.90 19.61
C LEU A 376 14.74 3.91 18.93
N LEU A 377 14.75 5.17 19.39
CA LEU A 377 15.65 6.20 18.86
C LEU A 377 17.13 5.83 19.03
N LYS A 378 17.53 5.28 20.18
CA LYS A 378 18.91 4.79 20.40
C LYS A 378 19.27 3.66 19.44
N SER A 379 18.38 2.68 19.28
CA SER A 379 18.58 1.57 18.33
C SER A 379 18.67 2.06 16.88
N LEU A 380 17.82 3.02 16.52
CA LEU A 380 17.77 3.63 15.21
C LEU A 380 19.05 4.43 14.91
N ALA A 381 19.51 5.25 15.86
CA ALA A 381 20.77 5.99 15.76
C ALA A 381 21.95 5.04 15.57
N LYS A 382 22.02 3.95 16.34
CA LYS A 382 23.07 2.93 16.22
C LYS A 382 23.09 2.25 14.84
N LEU A 383 21.92 1.94 14.26
CA LEU A 383 21.85 1.35 12.92
C LEU A 383 22.22 2.37 11.83
N ARG A 384 21.77 3.62 11.97
CA ARG A 384 22.10 4.69 11.03
C ARG A 384 23.59 5.00 11.03
N GLN A 385 24.24 5.01 12.19
CA GLN A 385 25.69 5.20 12.29
C GLN A 385 26.48 4.14 11.52
N GLN A 386 26.01 2.88 11.47
CA GLN A 386 26.69 1.80 10.73
C GLN A 386 26.62 1.94 9.21
N VAL A 387 25.67 2.74 8.70
CA VAL A 387 25.48 2.96 7.25
C VAL A 387 25.70 4.42 6.85
N ALA A 388 26.12 5.26 7.80
CA ALA A 388 26.45 6.65 7.56
C ALA A 388 27.66 6.70 6.64
N LEU A 389 27.54 7.41 5.51
CA LEU A 389 28.64 7.52 4.58
C LEU A 389 29.73 8.42 5.19
N PRO A 390 30.98 7.94 5.26
CA PRO A 390 32.10 8.77 5.69
C PRO A 390 32.58 9.74 4.59
N TRP A 391 32.03 9.62 3.37
CA TRP A 391 32.40 10.41 2.20
C TRP A 391 31.25 11.26 1.70
N ARG A 392 31.57 12.30 0.93
CA ARG A 392 30.57 13.16 0.29
C ARG A 392 29.81 12.37 -0.77
N GLU A 393 28.49 12.27 -0.60
CA GLU A 393 27.60 11.68 -1.60
C GLU A 393 27.37 12.66 -2.76
N ILE A 394 27.62 12.20 -3.99
CA ILE A 394 27.33 12.96 -5.21
C ILE A 394 25.97 12.56 -5.77
N ALA A 395 25.69 11.25 -5.84
CA ALA A 395 24.43 10.73 -6.37
C ALA A 395 24.14 9.31 -5.88
N GLN A 396 22.86 8.94 -5.80
CA GLN A 396 22.45 7.56 -5.60
C GLN A 396 22.29 6.85 -6.96
N LEU A 397 23.06 5.78 -7.19
CA LEU A 397 23.09 5.06 -8.48
C LEU A 397 22.09 3.90 -8.55
N SER A 398 21.65 3.35 -7.41
CA SER A 398 20.65 2.28 -7.35
C SER A 398 19.34 2.73 -6.71
N GLY A 399 18.19 2.48 -7.34
CA GLY A 399 16.87 2.76 -6.76
C GLY A 399 16.24 1.60 -5.97
N HIS A 400 16.60 0.35 -6.26
CA HIS A 400 15.80 -0.83 -5.85
C HIS A 400 16.51 -1.85 -4.93
N GLY A 401 17.71 -1.54 -4.43
CA GLY A 401 18.53 -2.48 -3.66
C GLY A 401 17.98 -2.78 -2.27
N ARG A 402 17.63 -4.04 -1.99
CA ARG A 402 17.08 -4.48 -0.69
C ARG A 402 18.14 -4.73 0.37
N ARG A 403 19.33 -5.21 -0.03
CA ARG A 403 20.43 -5.55 0.88
C ARG A 403 21.51 -4.48 0.95
N ALA A 404 21.67 -3.72 -0.12
CA ALA A 404 22.66 -2.67 -0.23
C ALA A 404 22.12 -1.53 -1.10
N VAL A 405 22.71 -0.34 -0.94
CA VAL A 405 22.51 0.81 -1.80
C VAL A 405 23.85 1.16 -2.46
N VAL A 406 23.79 1.45 -3.76
CA VAL A 406 24.95 1.90 -4.55
C VAL A 406 24.86 3.39 -4.73
N ARG A 407 25.93 4.07 -4.36
CA ARG A 407 26.08 5.53 -4.42
C ARG A 407 27.37 5.88 -5.12
N GLU A 408 27.38 7.06 -5.69
CA GLU A 408 28.56 7.73 -6.14
C GLU A 408 29.06 8.66 -5.04
N VAL A 409 30.35 8.59 -4.75
CA VAL A 409 30.99 9.38 -3.70
C VAL A 409 32.26 10.05 -4.21
N GLU A 410 32.60 11.16 -3.58
CA GLU A 410 33.83 11.92 -3.85
C GLU A 410 34.80 11.77 -2.67
N ILE A 411 36.07 11.48 -2.99
CA ILE A 411 37.18 11.39 -2.04
C ILE A 411 38.37 12.12 -2.67
N ASP A 412 38.87 13.16 -1.99
CA ASP A 412 40.03 13.96 -2.44
C ASP A 412 39.91 14.47 -3.89
N GLY A 413 38.69 14.81 -4.33
CA GLY A 413 38.40 15.30 -5.69
C GLY A 413 38.17 14.20 -6.74
N GLU A 414 38.37 12.93 -6.39
CA GLU A 414 38.17 11.78 -7.27
C GLU A 414 36.83 11.09 -7.01
N ARG A 415 36.21 10.55 -8.08
CA ARG A 415 34.88 9.91 -8.02
C ARG A 415 34.98 8.40 -7.90
N TYR A 416 34.19 7.82 -7.01
CA TYR A 416 34.13 6.39 -6.75
C TYR A 416 32.69 5.89 -6.65
N VAL A 417 32.52 4.58 -6.80
CA VAL A 417 31.27 3.89 -6.49
C VAL A 417 31.38 3.25 -5.11
N CYS A 418 30.50 3.65 -4.21
CA CYS A 418 30.34 3.07 -2.88
C CYS A 418 29.08 2.20 -2.82
N LYS A 419 29.27 0.90 -2.59
CA LYS A 419 28.18 -0.01 -2.24
C LYS A 419 28.11 -0.15 -0.72
N THR A 420 27.02 0.36 -0.13
CA THR A 420 26.77 0.32 1.31
C THR A 420 25.77 -0.79 1.63
N TYR A 421 26.20 -1.78 2.41
CA TYR A 421 25.37 -2.89 2.85
C TYR A 421 24.56 -2.53 4.08
N ARG A 422 23.38 -3.15 4.23
CA ARG A 422 22.57 -3.03 5.44
C ARG A 422 23.17 -3.90 6.56
N PRO A 423 22.98 -3.50 7.84
CA PRO A 423 23.23 -4.39 8.96
C PRO A 423 22.42 -5.69 8.80
N GLY A 424 23.07 -6.84 9.00
CA GLY A 424 22.52 -8.18 8.74
C GLY A 424 22.79 -8.71 7.31
N ALA A 425 23.35 -7.90 6.43
CA ALA A 425 23.75 -8.29 5.07
C ALA A 425 25.28 -8.50 4.91
N GLU A 426 26.02 -8.59 6.01
CA GLU A 426 27.49 -8.71 6.04
C GLU A 426 27.96 -9.92 5.22
N ARG A 427 27.25 -11.05 5.28
CA ARG A 427 27.60 -12.24 4.50
C ARG A 427 27.64 -11.98 2.99
N PHE A 428 26.82 -11.07 2.47
CA PHE A 428 26.79 -10.73 1.05
C PHE A 428 27.97 -9.82 0.68
N LEU A 429 28.31 -8.87 1.57
CA LEU A 429 29.53 -8.07 1.46
C LEU A 429 30.78 -8.96 1.46
N GLU A 430 30.88 -9.92 2.38
CA GLU A 430 32.03 -10.84 2.44
C GLU A 430 32.14 -11.72 1.18
N ARG A 431 31.00 -12.20 0.65
CA ARG A 431 30.99 -12.94 -0.62
C ARG A 431 31.49 -12.08 -1.78
N GLU A 432 31.09 -10.80 -1.84
CA GLU A 432 31.55 -9.91 -2.89
C GLU A 432 33.05 -9.58 -2.77
N ILE A 433 33.54 -9.34 -1.54
CA ILE A 433 34.96 -9.13 -1.29
C ILE A 433 35.76 -10.37 -1.70
N LEU A 434 35.32 -11.55 -1.27
CA LEU A 434 35.98 -12.81 -1.58
C LEU A 434 36.03 -13.04 -3.10
N ALA A 435 34.92 -12.80 -3.81
CA ALA A 435 34.87 -12.97 -5.26
C ALA A 435 35.91 -12.09 -5.97
N ARG A 436 35.99 -10.82 -5.58
CA ARG A 436 36.96 -9.87 -6.14
C ARG A 436 38.41 -10.26 -5.83
N LYS A 437 38.70 -10.71 -4.61
CA LYS A 437 40.02 -11.24 -4.24
C LYS A 437 40.39 -12.50 -5.03
N LEU A 438 39.46 -13.43 -5.20
CA LEU A 438 39.70 -14.65 -5.99
C LEU A 438 39.93 -14.36 -7.47
N SER A 439 39.55 -13.18 -7.95
CA SER A 439 39.67 -12.77 -9.36
C SER A 439 40.56 -11.54 -9.53
N GLU A 440 41.46 -11.29 -8.58
CA GLU A 440 42.42 -10.20 -8.65
C GLU A 440 43.25 -10.30 -9.95
N GLY A 441 43.43 -9.16 -10.62
CA GLY A 441 44.10 -9.08 -11.93
C GLY A 441 43.24 -9.41 -13.15
N ARG A 442 41.99 -9.88 -13.00
CA ARG A 442 41.08 -10.07 -14.14
C ARG A 442 40.44 -8.74 -14.55
N GLY A 443 40.55 -8.40 -15.83
CA GLY A 443 40.02 -7.14 -16.37
C GLY A 443 38.50 -6.97 -16.20
N GLU A 444 37.74 -8.08 -16.14
CA GLU A 444 36.29 -8.04 -16.00
C GLU A 444 35.80 -7.77 -14.55
N VAL A 445 36.69 -7.89 -13.57
CA VAL A 445 36.33 -7.77 -12.15
C VAL A 445 36.86 -6.46 -11.59
N LEU A 446 35.95 -5.64 -11.05
CA LEU A 446 36.33 -4.35 -10.50
C LEU A 446 37.18 -4.54 -9.23
N PRO A 447 38.34 -3.86 -9.15
CA PRO A 447 39.18 -3.93 -7.95
C PRO A 447 38.46 -3.31 -6.76
N ILE A 448 38.83 -3.75 -5.57
CA ILE A 448 38.41 -3.11 -4.32
C ILE A 448 39.39 -1.98 -4.06
N ILE A 449 38.88 -0.74 -4.03
CA ILE A 449 39.70 0.43 -3.66
C ILE A 449 39.85 0.49 -2.14
N LYS A 450 38.73 0.37 -1.43
CA LYS A 450 38.70 0.43 0.03
C LYS A 450 37.51 -0.36 0.57
N ARG A 451 37.67 -0.89 1.78
CA ARG A 451 36.57 -1.38 2.62
C ARG A 451 36.58 -0.59 3.93
N GLU A 452 35.43 -0.11 4.35
CA GLU A 452 35.25 0.55 5.64
C GLU A 452 33.90 0.14 6.25
N GLY A 453 33.92 -0.68 7.29
CA GLY A 453 32.68 -1.24 7.87
C GLY A 453 31.83 -1.97 6.83
N LEU A 454 30.61 -1.46 6.61
CA LEU A 454 29.61 -1.96 5.65
C LEU A 454 29.74 -1.32 4.24
N HIS A 455 30.77 -0.51 4.02
CA HIS A 455 31.00 0.19 2.76
C HIS A 455 32.09 -0.52 1.93
N LEU A 456 31.79 -0.78 0.66
CA LEU A 456 32.72 -1.31 -0.32
C LEU A 456 32.92 -0.30 -1.45
N LEU A 457 34.15 0.17 -1.62
CA LEU A 457 34.52 1.17 -2.60
C LEU A 457 35.13 0.52 -3.85
N SER A 458 34.65 0.94 -5.02
CA SER A 458 35.10 0.49 -6.35
C SER A 458 35.35 1.70 -7.26
N PRO A 459 36.15 1.54 -8.34
CA PRO A 459 36.33 2.60 -9.32
C PRO A 459 35.01 3.05 -9.94
N MET A 460 34.91 4.34 -10.26
CA MET A 460 33.85 4.84 -11.14
C MET A 460 34.07 4.36 -12.57
N LEU A 461 32.98 4.08 -13.27
CA LEU A 461 32.99 3.76 -14.70
C LEU A 461 32.52 4.99 -15.48
N GLU A 462 33.17 5.31 -16.59
CA GLU A 462 33.04 6.62 -17.25
C GLU A 462 31.95 6.61 -18.33
N ASP A 463 32.01 5.64 -19.25
CA ASP A 463 31.13 5.57 -20.42
C ASP A 463 30.43 4.21 -20.43
N THR A 464 29.37 4.13 -19.63
CA THR A 464 28.66 2.89 -19.40
C THR A 464 27.52 2.69 -20.40
N ARG A 465 27.52 1.54 -21.07
CA ARG A 465 26.39 1.10 -21.92
C ARG A 465 25.74 -0.14 -21.33
N ALA A 466 24.44 -0.05 -21.11
CA ALA A 466 23.60 -1.18 -20.73
C ALA A 466 22.78 -1.68 -21.94
N GLY A 467 22.68 -3.00 -22.09
CA GLY A 467 21.79 -3.63 -23.07
C GLY A 467 22.43 -4.00 -24.42
N GLY A 468 21.60 -4.52 -25.32
CA GLY A 468 22.04 -5.15 -26.57
C GLY A 468 22.57 -6.58 -26.39
N PHE A 469 22.91 -7.24 -27.50
CA PHE A 469 23.54 -8.56 -27.43
C PHE A 469 25.00 -8.45 -27.01
N LEU A 470 25.44 -9.35 -26.13
CA LEU A 470 26.84 -9.62 -25.79
C LEU A 470 27.58 -10.04 -27.05
N THR A 471 28.77 -9.50 -27.28
CA THR A 471 29.63 -9.95 -28.39
C THR A 471 30.11 -11.37 -28.13
N ALA A 472 30.61 -12.05 -29.15
CA ALA A 472 31.25 -13.36 -28.99
C ALA A 472 32.39 -13.34 -27.96
N THR A 473 33.20 -12.28 -27.95
CA THR A 473 34.29 -12.11 -26.98
C THR A 473 33.80 -11.91 -25.55
N GLU A 474 32.68 -11.21 -25.37
CA GLU A 474 32.04 -11.02 -24.07
C GLU A 474 31.39 -12.31 -23.56
N ILE A 475 30.73 -13.08 -24.43
CA ILE A 475 30.17 -14.40 -24.10
C ILE A 475 31.30 -15.33 -23.64
N SER A 476 32.41 -15.38 -24.38
CA SER A 476 33.59 -16.16 -23.98
C SER A 476 34.20 -15.67 -22.67
N SER A 477 34.18 -14.36 -22.40
CA SER A 477 34.69 -13.81 -21.13
C SER A 477 33.80 -14.18 -19.94
N VAL A 478 32.48 -14.10 -20.10
CA VAL A 478 31.51 -14.63 -19.11
C VAL A 478 31.74 -16.12 -18.86
N ARG A 479 31.94 -16.91 -19.91
CA ARG A 479 32.23 -18.36 -19.79
C ARG A 479 33.50 -18.62 -18.99
N ARG A 480 34.60 -17.93 -19.32
CA ARG A 480 35.88 -18.04 -18.62
C ARG A 480 35.77 -17.62 -17.15
N LEU A 481 34.94 -16.63 -16.85
CA LEU A 481 34.67 -16.20 -15.48
C LEU A 481 33.92 -17.28 -14.68
N ILE A 482 32.89 -17.90 -15.27
CA ILE A 482 32.16 -19.00 -14.63
C ILE A 482 33.11 -20.16 -14.30
N LEU A 483 33.90 -20.61 -15.27
CA LEU A 483 34.90 -21.68 -15.07
C LEU A 483 35.92 -21.31 -14.00
N HIS A 484 36.40 -20.05 -13.99
CA HIS A 484 37.34 -19.58 -13.00
C HIS A 484 36.84 -19.78 -11.56
N TYR A 485 35.60 -19.40 -11.26
CA TYR A 485 35.05 -19.61 -9.93
C TYR A 485 34.78 -21.09 -9.62
N ARG A 486 34.28 -21.86 -10.60
CA ARG A 486 34.02 -23.29 -10.40
C ARG A 486 35.29 -24.08 -10.10
N ARG A 487 36.40 -23.80 -10.79
CA ARG A 487 37.73 -24.36 -10.50
C ARG A 487 38.23 -24.05 -9.10
N LYS A 488 37.78 -22.93 -8.53
CA LYS A 488 38.09 -22.54 -7.16
C LYS A 488 37.07 -23.08 -6.14
N GLY A 489 36.11 -23.90 -6.57
CA GLY A 489 35.08 -24.50 -5.72
C GLY A 489 33.90 -23.55 -5.40
N TYR A 490 33.67 -22.54 -6.24
CA TYR A 490 32.58 -21.57 -6.06
C TYR A 490 31.63 -21.55 -7.26
N GLU A 491 30.36 -21.29 -6.97
CA GLU A 491 29.31 -21.13 -7.97
C GLU A 491 28.75 -19.71 -7.95
N LEU A 492 28.49 -19.17 -9.14
CA LEU A 492 27.90 -17.85 -9.31
C LEU A 492 26.37 -17.96 -9.35
N ILE A 493 25.75 -17.84 -8.17
CA ILE A 493 24.28 -17.86 -8.07
C ILE A 493 23.75 -16.46 -8.37
N ASP A 494 22.62 -16.39 -9.09
CA ASP A 494 21.99 -15.13 -9.54
C ASP A 494 22.83 -14.20 -10.39
N PHE A 495 23.96 -14.67 -10.90
CA PHE A 495 24.72 -13.94 -11.91
C PHE A 495 23.93 -13.92 -13.21
N LYS A 496 23.50 -12.72 -13.60
CA LYS A 496 22.64 -12.46 -14.76
C LYS A 496 23.20 -11.28 -15.56
N PRO A 497 22.74 -11.06 -16.79
CA PRO A 497 23.21 -9.94 -17.61
C PRO A 497 23.03 -8.56 -16.97
N GLY A 498 22.07 -8.39 -16.06
CA GLY A 498 21.90 -7.15 -15.30
C GLY A 498 23.03 -6.87 -14.30
N ASN A 499 23.93 -7.82 -14.06
CA ASN A 499 25.16 -7.63 -13.29
C ASN A 499 26.37 -7.31 -14.18
N LEU A 500 26.17 -7.15 -15.49
CA LEU A 500 27.20 -6.81 -16.45
C LEU A 500 26.99 -5.38 -16.94
N ILE A 501 28.09 -4.68 -17.15
CA ILE A 501 28.11 -3.36 -17.78
C ILE A 501 29.26 -3.31 -18.77
N ARG A 502 29.09 -2.58 -19.86
CA ARG A 502 30.19 -2.27 -20.77
C ARG A 502 30.70 -0.89 -20.45
N ASP A 503 31.99 -0.81 -20.15
CA ASP A 503 32.73 0.43 -20.04
C ASP A 503 33.64 0.59 -21.26
N ARG A 504 33.75 1.79 -21.80
CA ARG A 504 34.55 2.05 -23.02
C ARG A 504 36.04 1.79 -22.81
N VAL A 505 36.55 1.99 -21.60
CA VAL A 505 37.98 1.89 -21.28
C VAL A 505 38.32 0.47 -20.82
N ARG A 506 37.52 -0.09 -19.91
CA ARG A 506 37.76 -1.41 -19.28
C ARG A 506 37.12 -2.58 -20.02
N GLY A 507 36.16 -2.33 -20.91
CA GLY A 507 35.36 -3.36 -21.55
C GLY A 507 34.26 -3.91 -20.64
N LEU A 508 34.04 -5.22 -20.68
CA LEU A 508 32.99 -5.88 -19.90
C LEU A 508 33.35 -5.92 -18.41
N CYS A 509 32.55 -5.30 -17.56
CA CYS A 509 32.73 -5.28 -16.11
C CYS A 509 31.58 -5.99 -15.38
N VAL A 510 31.91 -6.73 -14.34
CA VAL A 510 30.96 -7.36 -13.42
C VAL A 510 30.73 -6.48 -12.20
N LEU A 511 29.45 -6.21 -11.91
CA LEU A 511 29.02 -5.28 -10.87
C LEU A 511 28.68 -5.94 -9.53
N ASP A 512 28.40 -7.24 -9.50
CA ASP A 512 27.78 -7.87 -8.33
C ASP A 512 28.14 -9.36 -8.22
N PHE A 513 28.58 -9.75 -7.02
CA PHE A 513 28.95 -11.11 -6.64
C PHE A 513 28.28 -11.57 -5.33
N GLU A 514 27.26 -10.86 -4.83
CA GLU A 514 26.64 -11.08 -3.52
C GLU A 514 26.23 -12.53 -3.23
N PHE A 515 25.88 -13.30 -4.26
CA PHE A 515 25.39 -14.67 -4.14
C PHE A 515 26.42 -15.74 -4.50
N MET A 516 27.69 -15.37 -4.75
CA MET A 516 28.76 -16.36 -4.94
C MET A 516 28.88 -17.26 -3.69
N GLN A 517 28.81 -18.58 -3.87
CA GLN A 517 28.81 -19.54 -2.77
C GLN A 517 29.69 -20.74 -3.07
N LYS A 518 30.25 -21.34 -2.02
CA LYS A 518 31.03 -22.57 -2.14
C LYS A 518 30.11 -23.73 -2.52
N ALA A 519 30.51 -24.56 -3.47
CA ALA A 519 29.77 -25.74 -3.89
C ALA A 519 30.73 -26.83 -4.41
N VAL A 520 30.29 -28.09 -4.37
CA VAL A 520 31.01 -29.22 -4.98
C VAL A 520 30.59 -29.29 -6.44
N LEU A 521 31.53 -29.05 -7.35
CA LEU A 521 31.22 -28.78 -8.75
C LEU A 521 32.18 -29.51 -9.70
N GLU A 522 31.66 -29.85 -10.87
CA GLU A 522 32.48 -30.25 -12.02
C GLU A 522 33.19 -29.02 -12.61
N ASP A 523 34.40 -29.20 -13.15
CA ASP A 523 35.13 -28.17 -13.91
C ASP A 523 34.55 -28.02 -15.33
N ALA A 524 33.28 -27.65 -15.40
CA ALA A 524 32.53 -27.45 -16.63
C ALA A 524 31.55 -26.29 -16.49
N VAL A 525 31.23 -25.64 -17.60
CA VAL A 525 30.18 -24.60 -17.66
C VAL A 525 28.80 -25.25 -17.57
N GLN A 526 28.67 -26.47 -18.09
CA GLN A 526 27.44 -27.23 -18.04
C GLN A 526 27.02 -27.44 -16.57
N GLY A 527 25.74 -27.18 -16.29
CA GLY A 527 25.19 -27.26 -14.94
C GLY A 527 25.45 -26.06 -14.03
N CYS A 528 26.12 -24.99 -14.48
CA CYS A 528 26.33 -23.79 -13.66
C CYS A 528 25.02 -23.08 -13.29
N TYR A 529 24.90 -22.60 -12.05
CA TYR A 529 23.61 -22.06 -11.55
C TYR A 529 23.28 -20.65 -12.04
N CYS A 530 24.19 -19.99 -12.75
CA CYS A 530 23.86 -18.78 -13.50
C CYS A 530 23.03 -19.09 -14.76
N TRP A 531 23.19 -20.28 -15.36
CA TRP A 531 22.49 -20.69 -16.59
C TRP A 531 21.45 -21.79 -16.35
N TYR A 532 21.64 -22.60 -15.33
CA TYR A 532 20.74 -23.68 -14.90
C TYR A 532 19.99 -23.29 -13.63
N GLU A 533 18.87 -23.97 -13.36
CA GLU A 533 18.15 -23.79 -12.10
C GLU A 533 18.95 -24.40 -10.94
N VAL A 534 18.88 -23.75 -9.77
CA VAL A 534 19.39 -24.33 -8.53
C VAL A 534 18.42 -25.43 -8.08
N PRO A 535 18.88 -26.64 -7.76
CA PRO A 535 18.03 -27.71 -7.23
C PRO A 535 17.24 -27.26 -6.00
N ARG A 536 16.00 -27.75 -5.85
CA ARG A 536 15.09 -27.28 -4.78
C ARG A 536 15.53 -27.74 -3.38
N ASP A 537 16.21 -28.86 -3.33
CA ASP A 537 16.83 -29.49 -2.16
C ASP A 537 18.23 -28.96 -1.85
N SER A 538 18.74 -28.05 -2.69
CA SER A 538 20.03 -27.41 -2.46
C SER A 538 20.00 -26.55 -1.20
N GLN A 539 21.07 -26.62 -0.42
CA GLN A 539 21.33 -25.72 0.73
C GLN A 539 21.82 -24.34 0.30
N LEU A 540 21.98 -24.10 -1.01
CA LEU A 540 22.49 -22.84 -1.53
C LEU A 540 21.44 -21.74 -1.45
N GLU A 541 21.87 -20.58 -0.97
CA GLU A 541 21.01 -19.42 -0.83
C GLU A 541 20.69 -18.82 -2.20
N VAL A 542 19.40 -18.72 -2.54
CA VAL A 542 18.92 -18.10 -3.79
C VAL A 542 18.13 -16.82 -3.53
N PRO A 543 18.18 -15.82 -4.43
CA PRO A 543 17.34 -14.64 -4.28
C PRO A 543 15.84 -14.97 -4.29
N PHE A 544 15.10 -14.26 -3.45
CA PHE A 544 13.68 -14.52 -3.20
C PHE A 544 12.79 -14.33 -4.43
N GLY A 545 11.76 -15.17 -4.59
CA GLY A 545 10.76 -15.03 -5.64
C GLY A 545 11.18 -15.54 -7.03
N LYS A 546 12.20 -16.40 -7.12
CA LYS A 546 12.51 -17.09 -8.38
C LYS A 546 11.32 -17.98 -8.79
N ALA A 547 10.76 -17.67 -9.96
CA ALA A 547 9.75 -18.50 -10.61
C ALA A 547 10.37 -19.86 -10.95
N ILE A 548 9.64 -20.92 -10.60
CA ILE A 548 10.07 -22.30 -10.76
C ILE A 548 9.70 -22.80 -12.16
N GLY A 549 10.59 -23.54 -12.83
CA GLY A 549 10.26 -24.32 -14.03
C GLY A 549 10.73 -23.73 -15.35
N LYS A 550 11.69 -22.80 -15.35
CA LYS A 550 12.40 -22.32 -16.55
C LYS A 550 13.88 -22.10 -16.26
N SER A 551 14.71 -22.69 -17.11
CA SER A 551 16.17 -22.45 -17.19
C SER A 551 16.52 -20.96 -17.00
N ASN A 552 17.46 -20.67 -16.10
CA ASN A 552 17.94 -19.30 -15.85
C ASN A 552 18.50 -18.68 -17.15
N TYR A 553 19.07 -19.50 -18.04
CA TYR A 553 19.55 -19.04 -19.33
C TYR A 553 18.41 -18.48 -20.19
N ASP A 554 17.33 -19.23 -20.38
CA ASP A 554 16.20 -18.80 -21.23
C ASP A 554 15.51 -17.56 -20.66
N ARG A 555 15.48 -17.46 -19.33
CA ARG A 555 14.84 -16.35 -18.63
C ARG A 555 15.65 -15.06 -18.75
N PHE A 556 16.97 -15.13 -18.61
CA PHE A 556 17.83 -13.95 -18.47
C PHE A 556 18.86 -13.82 -19.58
N TRP A 557 19.60 -14.89 -19.87
CA TRP A 557 20.77 -14.85 -20.74
C TRP A 557 20.44 -14.90 -22.23
N LEU A 558 19.44 -15.66 -22.67
CA LEU A 558 19.12 -15.78 -24.10
C LEU A 558 18.86 -14.42 -24.78
N LYS A 559 18.23 -13.48 -24.06
CA LYS A 559 18.00 -12.12 -24.59
C LYS A 559 19.27 -11.28 -24.62
N ALA A 560 20.22 -11.56 -23.73
CA ALA A 560 21.48 -10.84 -23.68
C ALA A 560 22.53 -11.47 -24.59
N THR A 561 22.52 -12.77 -24.83
CA THR A 561 23.51 -13.42 -25.71
C THR A 561 23.01 -13.54 -27.14
N GLY A 562 21.69 -13.57 -27.37
CA GLY A 562 21.11 -13.76 -28.70
C GLY A 562 21.38 -15.14 -29.32
N VAL A 563 21.86 -16.11 -28.53
CA VAL A 563 22.19 -17.47 -28.98
C VAL A 563 21.67 -18.54 -28.01
N PRO A 564 21.34 -19.75 -28.48
CA PRO A 564 20.96 -20.87 -27.61
C PRO A 564 22.03 -21.20 -26.57
N ARG A 565 21.62 -21.78 -25.43
CA ARG A 565 22.52 -22.10 -24.31
C ARG A 565 23.72 -22.95 -24.72
N TRP A 566 23.51 -24.00 -25.49
CA TRP A 566 24.58 -24.89 -25.94
C TRP A 566 25.66 -24.15 -26.75
N MET A 567 25.31 -23.08 -27.47
CA MET A 567 26.28 -22.25 -28.18
C MET A 567 27.13 -21.40 -27.24
N ALA A 568 26.55 -20.93 -26.13
CA ALA A 568 27.29 -20.19 -25.11
C ALA A 568 28.16 -21.11 -24.23
N GLU A 569 27.77 -22.38 -24.09
CA GLU A 569 28.55 -23.42 -23.41
C GLU A 569 29.80 -23.81 -24.21
N CYS A 570 29.66 -23.95 -25.53
CA CYS A 570 30.75 -24.33 -26.43
C CYS A 570 31.64 -23.14 -26.83
N GLU A 571 32.89 -23.44 -27.20
CA GLU A 571 33.82 -22.42 -27.70
C GLU A 571 33.61 -22.32 -29.21
N ILE A 572 32.66 -21.47 -29.60
CA ILE A 572 32.23 -21.32 -30.99
C ILE A 572 32.90 -20.10 -31.61
N SER A 573 33.24 -20.20 -32.90
CA SER A 573 33.80 -19.09 -33.67
C SER A 573 32.93 -17.82 -33.57
N PRO A 574 33.53 -16.64 -33.37
CA PRO A 574 32.82 -15.36 -33.35
C PRO A 574 31.91 -15.13 -34.57
N PHE A 575 32.31 -15.64 -35.73
CA PHE A 575 31.51 -15.55 -36.96
C PHE A 575 30.16 -16.26 -36.81
N VAL A 576 30.15 -17.50 -36.32
CA VAL A 576 28.94 -18.31 -36.14
C VAL A 576 28.01 -17.69 -35.08
N ILE A 577 28.58 -17.17 -33.99
CA ILE A 577 27.83 -16.43 -32.98
C ILE A 577 27.18 -15.19 -33.61
N GLY A 578 27.94 -14.39 -34.35
CA GLY A 578 27.44 -13.19 -35.02
C GLY A 578 26.30 -13.48 -35.99
N THR A 579 26.45 -14.49 -36.86
CA THR A 579 25.38 -14.90 -37.79
C THR A 579 24.12 -15.33 -37.03
N THR A 580 24.27 -16.10 -35.95
CA THR A 580 23.14 -16.56 -35.14
C THR A 580 22.42 -15.39 -34.46
N GLN A 581 23.17 -14.42 -33.93
CA GLN A 581 22.63 -13.21 -33.31
C GLN A 581 21.83 -12.36 -34.29
N VAL A 582 22.28 -12.26 -35.55
CA VAL A 582 21.52 -11.56 -36.61
C VAL A 582 20.18 -12.26 -36.85
N VAL A 583 20.19 -13.58 -37.03
CA VAL A 583 18.96 -14.38 -37.23
C VAL A 583 18.02 -14.25 -36.02
N PHE A 584 18.56 -14.29 -34.81
CA PHE A 584 17.78 -14.14 -33.58
C PHE A 584 17.21 -12.71 -33.43
N GLY A 585 18.02 -11.70 -33.73
CA GLY A 585 17.63 -10.29 -33.70
C GLY A 585 16.48 -9.98 -34.66
N VAL A 586 16.54 -10.49 -35.91
CA VAL A 586 15.45 -10.37 -36.89
C VAL A 586 14.18 -11.03 -36.37
N ASN A 587 14.27 -12.25 -35.84
CA ASN A 587 13.10 -12.95 -35.27
C ASN A 587 12.49 -12.20 -34.09
N PHE A 588 13.32 -11.59 -33.24
CA PHE A 588 12.85 -10.82 -32.09
C PHE A 588 12.16 -9.53 -32.54
N ALA A 589 12.75 -8.81 -33.50
CA ALA A 589 12.17 -7.61 -34.10
C ALA A 589 10.81 -7.90 -34.77
N VAL A 590 10.70 -9.02 -35.50
CA VAL A 590 9.43 -9.46 -36.10
C VAL A 590 8.39 -9.78 -35.02
N ARG A 591 8.78 -10.54 -33.98
CA ARG A 591 7.88 -10.89 -32.87
C ARG A 591 7.38 -9.66 -32.12
N ASP A 592 8.26 -8.71 -31.83
CA ASP A 592 7.90 -7.50 -31.12
C ASP A 592 7.09 -6.54 -32.01
N GLY A 593 7.37 -6.50 -33.32
CA GLY A 593 6.51 -5.86 -34.32
C GLY A 593 5.08 -6.42 -34.29
N ILE A 594 4.93 -7.75 -34.30
CA ILE A 594 3.62 -8.43 -34.21
C ILE A 594 2.93 -8.12 -32.87
N LYS A 595 3.65 -8.13 -31.74
CA LYS A 595 3.08 -7.78 -30.43
C LYS A 595 2.63 -6.34 -30.37
N ASN A 596 3.43 -5.41 -30.88
CA ASN A 596 3.11 -3.98 -30.93
C ASN A 596 1.88 -3.74 -31.81
N ALA A 597 1.80 -4.38 -32.98
CA ALA A 597 0.61 -4.35 -33.83
C ALA A 597 -0.64 -4.87 -33.09
N ARG A 598 -0.53 -6.00 -32.36
CA ARG A 598 -1.62 -6.55 -31.54
C ARG A 598 -2.02 -5.61 -30.40
N ARG A 599 -1.06 -4.93 -29.76
CA ARG A 599 -1.32 -3.97 -28.67
C ARG A 599 -2.01 -2.72 -29.21
N SER A 600 -1.53 -2.16 -30.31
CA SER A 600 -2.15 -1.05 -31.02
C SER A 600 -3.58 -1.40 -31.45
N PHE A 601 -3.80 -2.60 -31.99
CA PHE A 601 -5.14 -3.07 -32.34
C PHE A 601 -6.09 -3.21 -31.13
N ARG A 602 -5.59 -3.69 -29.98
CA ARG A 602 -6.39 -3.72 -28.73
C ARG A 602 -6.72 -2.32 -28.22
N ASN A 603 -5.77 -1.40 -28.26
CA ASN A 603 -5.97 -0.02 -27.83
C ASN A 603 -6.97 0.69 -28.75
N TRP A 604 -6.85 0.52 -30.07
CA TRP A 604 -7.81 1.01 -31.06
C TRP A 604 -9.22 0.45 -30.81
N ARG A 605 -9.36 -0.86 -30.55
CA ARG A 605 -10.65 -1.47 -30.16
C ARG A 605 -11.23 -0.91 -28.86
N ARG A 606 -10.38 -0.59 -27.87
CA ARG A 606 -10.80 0.05 -26.62
C ARG A 606 -11.29 1.48 -26.87
N ASN A 607 -10.55 2.27 -27.64
CA ASN A 607 -10.91 3.65 -27.98
C ASN A 607 -12.23 3.72 -28.77
N ARG A 608 -12.43 2.85 -29.77
CA ARG A 608 -13.73 2.75 -30.46
C ARG A 608 -14.88 2.34 -29.54
N ARG A 609 -14.63 1.52 -28.51
CA ARG A 609 -15.66 1.16 -27.52
C ARG A 609 -15.97 2.32 -26.58
N SER A 610 -14.99 3.14 -26.19
CA SER A 610 -15.23 4.34 -25.38
C SER A 610 -15.95 5.42 -26.20
N GLU A 611 -15.59 5.64 -27.46
CA GLU A 611 -16.29 6.56 -28.37
C GLU A 611 -17.75 6.14 -28.59
N ARG A 612 -18.01 4.86 -28.85
CA ARG A 612 -19.39 4.35 -28.96
C ARG A 612 -20.19 4.50 -27.66
N LYS A 613 -19.55 4.37 -26.50
CA LYS A 613 -20.19 4.63 -25.20
C LYS A 613 -20.44 6.12 -24.97
N ALA A 614 -19.51 7.00 -25.38
CA ALA A 614 -19.66 8.44 -25.29
C ALA A 614 -20.77 8.95 -26.24
N ALA A 615 -20.84 8.45 -27.47
CA ALA A 615 -21.92 8.74 -28.41
C ALA A 615 -23.30 8.31 -27.89
N ARG A 616 -23.40 7.12 -27.27
CA ARG A 616 -24.63 6.65 -26.60
C ARG A 616 -25.01 7.46 -25.35
N ARG A 617 -24.05 8.14 -24.71
CA ARG A 617 -24.33 9.06 -23.59
C ARG A 617 -24.83 10.42 -24.11
N ARG A 618 -24.28 10.90 -25.22
CA ARG A 618 -24.73 12.14 -25.90
C ARG A 618 -26.13 12.00 -26.50
N SER A 619 -26.51 10.81 -26.98
CA SER A 619 -27.86 10.55 -27.50
C SER A 619 -28.95 10.36 -26.42
N LYS A 620 -28.62 10.50 -25.14
CA LYS A 620 -29.55 10.34 -24.00
C LYS A 620 -29.84 11.63 -23.24
N TRP A 621 -29.28 12.76 -23.69
CA TRP A 621 -29.66 14.07 -23.16
C TRP A 621 -30.85 14.59 -23.96
N PRO A 622 -31.98 14.96 -23.33
CA PRO A 622 -33.04 15.68 -24.03
C PRO A 622 -32.46 17.03 -24.47
N ARG A 623 -32.65 17.37 -25.75
CA ARG A 623 -32.38 18.72 -26.24
C ARG A 623 -33.37 19.65 -25.55
N SER A 624 -32.90 20.52 -24.66
CA SER A 624 -33.65 21.67 -24.21
C SER A 624 -33.81 22.62 -25.40
N SER A 625 -35.07 22.85 -25.80
CA SER A 625 -35.44 23.89 -26.76
C SER A 625 -35.14 25.26 -26.15
N PRO A 626 -34.63 26.23 -26.92
CA PRO A 626 -34.38 27.57 -26.43
C PRO A 626 -35.70 28.34 -26.29
N SER A 627 -35.89 28.97 -25.13
CA SER A 627 -36.81 30.08 -24.87
C SER A 627 -36.03 31.16 -24.16
#